data_AF-A0A838TZV2-F1
#
_entry.id   AF-A0A838TZV2-F1
#
_cell.length_a   1.000
_cell.length_b   1.000
_cell.length_c   1.000
_cell.angle_alpha   90.00
_cell.angle_beta   90.00
_cell.angle_gamma   90.00
#
_symmetry.space_group_name_H-M   'P 1'
#
loop_
_entity.id
_entity.type
_entity.pdbx_description
1 polymer ?
#
loop_
_entity_poly.entity_id
_entity_poly.type
_entity_poly.pdbx_seq_one_letter_code
_entity_poly.pdbx_strand_id
1 'polypeptide(L)'
;MAKKEVIRKARQVHEPETIAEAKDARVEDGYWKLTDDEILLRSPEPGDDYKTSDSWRVFRIMGEFVSGFDELATVTRGVSIFGSARTSPDDPLYESVRQTAYLLGNAGFEIITGGGPGVMQAANQGARDAGA
;
A
#
# COMPACT_ATOMS: atom_id res chain seq x y z
N MET A 1 -1.33 -12.37 -59.22
CA MET A 1 -2.80 -12.42 -59.10
C MET A 1 -3.15 -13.67 -58.30
N ALA A 2 -3.96 -13.71 -57.25
CA ALA A 2 -4.70 -12.73 -56.48
C ALA A 2 -4.75 -13.26 -55.03
N LYS A 3 -4.57 -12.36 -54.06
CA LYS A 3 -4.65 -12.63 -52.61
C LYS A 3 -5.98 -12.02 -52.14
N LYS A 4 -6.66 -12.71 -51.22
CA LYS A 4 -7.75 -12.22 -50.34
C LYS A 4 -9.18 -12.21 -50.89
N GLU A 5 -9.87 -13.29 -50.61
CA GLU A 5 -11.32 -13.43 -50.44
C GLU A 5 -11.44 -14.65 -49.49
N VAL A 6 -12.10 -14.71 -48.35
CA VAL A 6 -13.16 -13.93 -47.71
C VAL A 6 -13.04 -14.26 -46.21
N ILE A 7 -12.67 -13.31 -45.35
CA ILE A 7 -13.04 -13.36 -43.93
C ILE A 7 -13.57 -11.97 -43.59
N ARG A 8 -14.88 -11.77 -43.80
CA ARG A 8 -15.59 -10.58 -43.34
C ARG A 8 -16.85 -11.04 -42.61
N LYS A 9 -16.81 -10.98 -41.28
CA LYS A 9 -17.95 -10.62 -40.45
C LYS A 9 -17.42 -10.18 -39.07
N ALA A 10 -16.93 -8.94 -39.03
CA ALA A 10 -16.78 -8.18 -37.79
C ALA A 10 -17.79 -7.02 -37.86
N ARG A 11 -18.74 -7.07 -36.93
CA ARG A 11 -19.59 -6.00 -36.36
C ARG A 11 -19.74 -4.74 -37.25
N GLN A 12 -20.93 -4.56 -37.81
CA GLN A 12 -21.31 -3.29 -38.45
C GLN A 12 -21.11 -2.16 -37.45
N VAL A 13 -20.09 -1.34 -37.70
CA VAL A 13 -19.90 -0.03 -37.08
C VAL A 13 -21.04 0.82 -37.63
N HIS A 14 -21.93 1.32 -36.76
CA HIS A 14 -22.95 2.25 -37.20
C HIS A 14 -22.24 3.52 -37.67
N GLU A 15 -22.39 3.81 -38.96
CA GLU A 15 -21.76 4.94 -39.62
C GLU A 15 -22.63 6.17 -39.34
N PRO A 16 -22.07 7.26 -38.78
CA PRO A 16 -22.89 8.41 -38.39
C PRO A 16 -23.57 9.00 -39.61
N GLU A 17 -24.90 9.15 -39.55
CA GLU A 17 -25.71 9.61 -40.69
C GLU A 17 -25.66 11.13 -40.86
N THR A 18 -25.21 11.86 -39.82
CA THR A 18 -25.10 13.33 -39.86
C THR A 18 -23.70 13.85 -39.50
N ILE A 19 -23.39 15.05 -40.03
CA ILE A 19 -22.13 15.76 -39.74
C ILE A 19 -22.01 16.13 -38.25
N ALA A 20 -23.14 16.26 -37.54
CA ALA A 20 -23.16 16.50 -36.09
C ALA A 20 -22.81 15.23 -35.29
N GLU A 21 -23.40 14.08 -35.62
CA GLU A 21 -23.10 12.80 -34.97
C GLU A 21 -21.66 12.34 -35.21
N ALA A 22 -21.11 12.63 -36.39
CA ALA A 22 -19.71 12.37 -36.70
C ALA A 22 -18.73 13.25 -35.88
N LYS A 23 -19.17 14.43 -35.43
CA LYS A 23 -18.39 15.32 -34.55
C LYS A 23 -18.50 14.91 -33.09
N ASP A 24 -19.69 14.55 -32.60
CA ASP A 24 -19.88 14.08 -31.22
C ASP A 24 -19.20 12.72 -30.97
N ALA A 25 -19.15 11.84 -31.97
CA ALA A 25 -18.51 10.52 -31.82
C ALA A 25 -16.97 10.53 -31.95
N ARG A 26 -16.35 11.66 -32.31
CA ARG A 26 -14.91 11.75 -32.64
C ARG A 26 -14.18 12.95 -32.02
N VAL A 27 -14.50 13.33 -30.79
CA VAL A 27 -13.57 14.15 -30.01
C VAL A 27 -13.20 13.41 -28.73
N GLU A 28 -12.50 12.29 -28.90
CA GLU A 28 -11.40 12.05 -27.97
C GLU A 28 -10.37 13.14 -28.28
N ASP A 29 -10.26 14.13 -27.39
CA ASP A 29 -9.19 15.10 -27.50
C ASP A 29 -7.86 14.32 -27.45
N GLY A 30 -7.10 14.39 -28.55
CA GLY A 30 -5.81 13.74 -28.62
C GLY A 30 -4.91 14.22 -27.48
N TYR A 31 -3.95 13.38 -27.07
CA TYR A 31 -3.03 13.63 -25.94
C TYR A 31 -2.50 15.08 -25.84
N TRP A 32 -2.30 15.75 -26.98
CA TRP A 32 -1.79 17.13 -27.10
C TRP A 32 -2.78 18.26 -26.80
N LYS A 33 -4.05 17.94 -26.48
CA LYS A 33 -5.09 18.91 -26.15
C LYS A 33 -5.54 18.86 -24.70
N LEU A 34 -5.14 17.83 -23.96
CA LEU A 34 -5.41 17.69 -22.55
C LEU A 34 -4.41 18.53 -21.76
N THR A 35 -4.88 19.12 -20.67
CA THR A 35 -3.99 19.70 -19.67
C THR A 35 -3.22 18.59 -18.94
N ASP A 36 -2.05 18.92 -18.39
CA ASP A 36 -1.24 17.96 -17.62
C ASP A 36 -2.05 17.33 -16.45
N ASP A 37 -2.94 18.12 -15.83
CA ASP A 37 -3.84 17.66 -14.77
C ASP A 37 -4.87 16.64 -15.28
N GLU A 38 -5.49 16.89 -16.44
CA GLU A 38 -6.43 15.95 -17.07
C GLU A 38 -5.74 14.64 -17.46
N ILE A 39 -4.47 14.70 -17.86
CA ILE A 39 -3.64 13.52 -18.16
C ILE A 39 -3.35 12.73 -16.88
N LEU A 40 -2.95 13.42 -15.79
CA LEU A 40 -2.61 12.79 -14.51
C LEU A 40 -3.83 12.13 -13.84
N LEU A 41 -5.00 12.79 -13.91
CA LEU A 41 -6.23 12.32 -13.27
C LEU A 41 -6.99 11.27 -14.09
N ARG A 42 -6.51 10.93 -15.29
CA ARG A 42 -7.11 9.88 -16.12
C ARG A 42 -7.01 8.52 -15.42
N SER A 43 -8.09 7.74 -15.50
CA SER A 43 -8.08 6.39 -14.95
C SER A 43 -7.03 5.52 -15.67
N PRO A 44 -6.26 4.69 -14.93
CA PRO A 44 -5.30 3.77 -15.54
C PRO A 44 -5.98 2.86 -16.55
N GLU A 45 -5.33 2.58 -17.67
CA GLU A 45 -5.86 1.66 -18.66
C GLU A 45 -5.74 0.21 -18.15
N PRO A 46 -6.59 -0.74 -18.60
CA PRO A 46 -6.56 -2.12 -18.12
C PRO A 46 -5.22 -2.87 -18.31
N GLY A 47 -4.28 -2.31 -19.08
CA GLY A 47 -2.92 -2.84 -19.28
C GLY A 47 -1.85 -2.22 -18.37
N ASP A 48 -2.19 -1.23 -17.55
CA ASP A 48 -1.24 -0.50 -16.70
C ASP A 48 -0.87 -1.30 -15.44
N ASP A 49 0.01 -2.28 -15.59
CA ASP A 49 0.54 -3.08 -14.47
C ASP A 49 1.79 -2.44 -13.82
N TYR A 50 1.80 -1.10 -13.68
CA TYR A 50 2.94 -0.43 -13.06
C TYR A 50 3.04 -0.74 -11.55
N LYS A 51 1.91 -1.04 -10.88
CA LYS A 51 1.88 -1.30 -9.43
C LYS A 51 2.61 -2.58 -9.02
N THR A 52 2.79 -3.54 -9.94
CA THR A 52 3.55 -4.77 -9.70
C THR A 52 4.98 -4.70 -10.26
N SER A 53 5.28 -3.68 -11.08
CA SER A 53 6.62 -3.47 -11.63
C SER A 53 7.69 -3.33 -10.55
N ASP A 54 8.90 -3.80 -10.83
CA ASP A 54 10.04 -3.66 -9.91
C ASP A 54 10.39 -2.19 -9.64
N SER A 55 10.23 -1.30 -10.63
CA SER A 55 10.42 0.14 -10.45
C SER A 55 9.47 0.71 -9.39
N TRP A 56 8.18 0.35 -9.42
CA TRP A 56 7.23 0.80 -8.42
C TRP A 56 7.48 0.18 -7.04
N ARG A 57 7.98 -1.07 -6.99
CA ARG A 57 8.42 -1.68 -5.73
C ARG A 57 9.57 -0.92 -5.09
N VAL A 58 10.54 -0.44 -5.87
CA VAL A 58 11.63 0.41 -5.36
C VAL A 58 11.08 1.69 -4.75
N PHE A 59 10.16 2.39 -5.43
CA PHE A 59 9.51 3.58 -4.87
C PHE A 59 8.75 3.30 -3.58
N ARG A 60 8.05 2.16 -3.50
CA ARG A 60 7.34 1.75 -2.28
C ARG A 60 8.30 1.50 -1.11
N ILE A 61 9.38 0.76 -1.34
CA ILE A 61 10.40 0.48 -0.32
C ILE A 61 11.02 1.78 0.18
N MET A 62 11.36 2.71 -0.72
CA MET A 62 11.86 4.03 -0.32
C MET A 62 10.83 4.81 0.51
N GLY A 63 9.54 4.76 0.13
CA GLY A 63 8.46 5.37 0.90
C GLY A 63 8.32 4.78 2.31
N GLU A 64 8.44 3.46 2.45
CA GLU A 64 8.43 2.78 3.76
C GLU A 64 9.62 3.19 4.63
N PHE A 65 10.83 3.36 4.06
CA PHE A 65 11.98 3.87 4.80
C PHE A 65 11.76 5.31 5.29
N VAL A 66 11.29 6.21 4.41
CA VAL A 66 11.03 7.60 4.77
C VAL A 66 10.00 7.66 5.91
N SER A 67 8.89 6.95 5.77
CA SER A 67 7.86 6.89 6.82
C SER A 67 8.40 6.29 8.12
N GLY A 68 9.18 5.21 8.04
CA GLY A 68 9.75 4.57 9.23
C GLY A 68 10.75 5.45 9.97
N PHE A 69 11.58 6.22 9.25
CA PHE A 69 12.51 7.15 9.89
C PHE A 69 11.80 8.34 10.53
N ASP A 70 10.76 8.87 9.91
CA ASP A 70 9.99 9.98 10.46
C ASP A 70 9.27 9.58 11.75
N GLU A 71 8.57 8.44 11.73
CA GLU A 71 7.83 7.91 12.89
C GLU A 71 8.75 7.61 14.08
N LEU A 72 9.94 7.06 13.81
CA LEU A 72 10.89 6.66 14.84
C LEU A 72 11.93 7.74 15.18
N ALA A 73 11.85 8.94 14.58
CA ALA A 73 12.87 9.99 14.72
C ALA A 73 13.07 10.47 16.17
N THR A 74 12.02 10.38 16.99
CA THR A 74 12.03 10.86 18.38
C THR A 74 12.37 9.77 19.40
N VAL A 75 12.43 8.51 18.97
CA VAL A 75 12.73 7.38 19.83
C VAL A 75 14.19 7.45 20.27
N THR A 76 14.44 7.61 21.57
CA THR A 76 15.81 7.71 22.11
C THR A 76 16.24 6.48 22.90
N ARG A 77 15.30 5.84 23.61
CA ARG A 77 15.57 4.70 24.50
C ARG A 77 14.65 3.54 24.13
N GLY A 78 14.74 3.08 22.89
CA GLY A 78 13.95 1.94 22.40
C GLY A 78 14.51 0.60 22.84
N VAL A 79 13.64 -0.31 23.29
CA VAL A 79 13.94 -1.73 23.53
C VAL A 79 13.02 -2.57 22.67
N SER A 80 13.61 -3.39 21.80
CA SER A 80 12.86 -4.32 20.96
C SER A 80 12.63 -5.65 21.68
N ILE A 81 11.36 -6.06 21.82
CA ILE A 81 10.99 -7.34 22.44
C ILE A 81 10.45 -8.29 21.37
N PHE A 82 11.04 -9.48 21.31
CA PHE A 82 10.65 -10.55 20.38
C PHE A 82 10.18 -11.79 21.12
N GLY A 83 9.27 -12.53 20.49
CA GLY A 83 8.86 -13.85 20.97
C GLY A 83 7.70 -14.42 20.17
N SER A 84 7.15 -15.52 20.66
CA SER A 84 6.10 -16.26 19.97
C SER A 84 4.82 -15.44 19.81
N ALA A 85 4.30 -15.40 18.59
CA ALA A 85 2.96 -14.88 18.29
C ALA A 85 1.83 -15.82 18.77
N ARG A 86 2.17 -17.01 19.27
CA ARG A 86 1.22 -18.09 19.62
C ARG A 86 1.06 -18.27 21.12
N THR A 87 1.80 -17.51 21.93
CA THR A 87 1.69 -17.56 23.39
C THR A 87 0.29 -17.11 23.80
N SER A 88 -0.39 -17.94 24.60
CA SER A 88 -1.71 -17.61 25.14
C SER A 88 -1.58 -16.52 26.22
N PRO A 89 -2.58 -15.64 26.41
CA PRO A 89 -2.65 -14.75 27.57
C PRO A 89 -2.59 -15.47 28.92
N ASP A 90 -3.03 -16.72 29.00
CA ASP A 90 -2.99 -17.54 30.23
C ASP A 90 -1.63 -18.20 30.48
N ASP A 91 -0.69 -18.10 29.54
CA ASP A 91 0.66 -18.65 29.68
C ASP A 91 1.46 -17.79 30.67
N PRO A 92 2.16 -18.37 31.67
CA PRO A 92 3.03 -17.62 32.58
C PRO A 92 4.08 -16.74 31.88
N LEU A 93 4.49 -17.11 30.66
CA LEU A 93 5.37 -16.30 29.83
C LEU A 93 4.74 -14.95 29.46
N TYR A 94 3.44 -14.93 29.17
CA TYR A 94 2.73 -13.70 28.79
C TYR A 94 2.83 -12.66 29.91
N GLU A 95 2.49 -13.05 31.14
CA GLU A 95 2.54 -12.16 32.29
C GLU A 95 3.98 -11.72 32.61
N SER A 96 4.95 -12.64 32.50
CA SER A 96 6.37 -12.30 32.70
C SER A 96 6.86 -11.24 31.71
N VAL A 97 6.45 -11.33 30.45
CA VAL A 97 6.79 -10.34 29.42
C VAL A 97 6.09 -9.01 29.68
N ARG A 98 4.80 -9.04 30.04
CA ARG A 98 4.05 -7.83 30.39
C ARG A 98 4.71 -7.09 31.54
N GLN A 99 5.05 -7.81 32.62
CA GLN A 99 5.73 -7.22 33.77
C GLN A 99 7.11 -6.66 33.41
N THR A 100 7.86 -7.36 32.55
CA THR A 100 9.16 -6.87 32.07
C THR A 100 9.01 -5.55 31.29
N ALA A 101 8.05 -5.49 30.36
CA ALA A 101 7.78 -4.29 29.58
C ALA A 101 7.27 -3.12 30.45
N TYR A 102 6.44 -3.41 31.45
CA TYR A 102 5.98 -2.42 32.43
C TYR A 102 7.15 -1.81 33.23
N LEU A 103 8.09 -2.64 33.69
CA LEU A 103 9.27 -2.18 34.40
C LEU A 103 10.20 -1.33 33.50
N LEU A 104 10.36 -1.72 32.24
CA LEU A 104 11.12 -0.97 31.25
C LEU A 104 10.47 0.39 30.95
N GLY A 105 9.15 0.42 30.75
CA GLY A 105 8.38 1.66 30.56
C GLY A 105 8.54 2.64 31.72
N ASN A 106 8.39 2.16 32.96
CA ASN A 106 8.62 2.97 34.16
C ASN A 106 10.07 3.47 34.30
N ALA A 107 11.04 2.77 33.71
CA ALA A 107 12.43 3.20 33.65
C ALA A 107 12.73 4.19 32.50
N GLY A 108 11.70 4.60 31.76
CA GLY A 108 11.78 5.55 30.65
C GLY A 108 12.33 4.95 29.36
N PHE A 109 12.08 3.66 29.11
CA PHE A 109 12.32 3.02 27.82
C PHE A 109 11.02 2.91 27.02
N GLU A 110 11.12 3.12 25.72
CA GLU A 110 10.04 2.87 24.76
C GLU A 110 10.12 1.42 24.29
N ILE A 111 8.97 0.75 24.13
CA ILE A 111 8.91 -0.66 23.75
C ILE A 111 8.55 -0.80 22.27
N ILE A 112 9.41 -1.50 21.54
CA ILE A 112 9.23 -1.76 20.10
C ILE A 112 8.94 -3.26 19.93
N THR A 113 7.93 -3.59 19.13
CA THR A 113 7.56 -4.98 18.81
C THR A 113 7.19 -5.12 17.34
N GLY A 114 6.96 -6.35 16.88
CA GLY A 114 6.39 -6.60 15.55
C GLY A 114 4.87 -6.39 15.45
N GLY A 115 4.21 -5.90 16.52
CA GLY A 115 2.78 -5.56 16.51
C GLY A 115 1.80 -6.75 16.50
N GLY A 116 2.29 -7.99 16.56
CA GLY A 116 1.47 -9.19 16.52
C GLY A 116 0.89 -9.63 17.89
N PRO A 117 0.17 -10.77 17.91
CA PRO A 117 -0.35 -11.37 19.15
C PRO A 117 0.75 -12.00 20.03
N GLY A 118 0.33 -12.58 21.16
CA GLY A 118 1.23 -13.35 22.04
C GLY A 118 2.23 -12.48 22.79
N VAL A 119 3.52 -12.82 22.72
CA VAL A 119 4.59 -12.10 23.44
C VAL A 119 4.64 -10.62 23.06
N MET A 120 4.43 -10.29 21.79
CA MET A 120 4.43 -8.91 21.31
C MET A 120 3.26 -8.11 21.90
N GLN A 121 2.08 -8.74 21.98
CA GLN A 121 0.91 -8.15 22.61
C GLN A 121 1.13 -7.93 24.12
N ALA A 122 1.73 -8.89 24.82
CA ALA A 122 2.08 -8.77 26.23
C ALA A 122 3.03 -7.59 26.48
N ALA A 123 4.07 -7.47 25.65
CA ALA A 123 5.03 -6.38 25.74
C ALA A 123 4.37 -5.00 25.50
N ASN A 124 3.56 -4.89 24.44
CA ASN A 124 2.82 -3.67 24.15
C ASN A 124 1.85 -3.30 25.28
N GLN A 125 1.18 -4.29 25.89
CA GLN A 125 0.29 -4.05 27.02
C GLN A 125 1.06 -3.53 28.23
N GLY A 126 2.18 -4.17 28.60
CA GLY A 126 3.00 -3.76 29.73
C GLY A 126 3.56 -2.34 29.56
N ALA A 127 4.00 -1.98 28.36
CA ALA A 127 4.45 -0.63 28.04
C ALA A 127 3.32 0.41 28.24
N ARG A 128 2.14 0.15 27.67
CA ARG A 128 0.96 1.01 27.80
C ARG A 128 0.53 1.18 29.26
N ASP A 129 0.59 0.11 30.06
CA ASP A 129 0.26 0.15 31.49
C ASP A 129 1.20 1.10 32.28
N ALA A 130 2.43 1.30 31.80
CA ALA A 130 3.40 2.24 32.37
C ALA A 130 3.28 3.68 31.80
N GLY A 131 2.39 3.91 30.83
CA GLY A 131 2.27 5.18 30.12
C GLY A 131 3.42 5.46 29.14
N ALA A 132 4.14 4.41 28.73
CA ALA A 132 5.19 4.44 27.72
C ALA A 132 4.65 4.13 26.31
#